data_AF-A0A962WAN1-F1
#
_entry.id   AF-A0A962WAN1-F1
#
_cell.length_a   1.000
_cell.length_b   1.000
_cell.length_c   1.000
_cell.angle_alpha   90.00
_cell.angle_beta   90.00
_cell.angle_gamma   90.00
#
_symmetry.space_group_name_H-M   'P 1'
#
loop_
_entity.id
_entity.type
_entity.pdbx_description
1 polymer ?
#
loop_
_entity_poly.entity_id
_entity_poly.type
_entity_poly.pdbx_seq_one_letter_code
_entity_poly.pdbx_strand_id
1 'polypeptide(L)'
;LAVFPQDESSGLQAWVDLAERHGVDLVLCVSSALRYGMLDNTEAERHERPCASIHPRFTISGLGQLVDATATSDRLVTFGG
;
A
#
# COMPACT_ATOMS: atom_id res chain seq x y z
N LEU A 1 -6.46 -11.48 6.19
CA LEU A 1 -6.16 -11.55 4.74
C LEU A 1 -7.25 -12.40 4.08
N ALA A 2 -7.81 -11.93 2.98
CA ALA A 2 -8.81 -12.70 2.24
C ALA A 2 -8.16 -13.91 1.56
N VAL A 3 -8.87 -15.04 1.52
CA VAL A 3 -8.46 -16.24 0.80
C VAL A 3 -9.37 -16.35 -0.41
N PHE A 4 -8.78 -16.30 -1.60
CA PHE A 4 -9.51 -16.41 -2.87
C PHE A 4 -9.54 -17.86 -3.35
N PRO A 5 -10.64 -18.32 -3.98
CA PRO A 5 -10.67 -19.54 -4.78
C PRO A 5 -9.59 -19.57 -5.86
N GLN A 6 -9.18 -20.76 -6.30
CA GLN A 6 -8.10 -20.93 -7.29
C GLN A 6 -8.39 -20.30 -8.65
N ASP A 7 -9.66 -20.14 -8.99
CA ASP A 7 -10.18 -19.56 -10.23
C ASP A 7 -10.38 -18.03 -10.16
N GLU A 8 -10.15 -17.41 -8.99
CA GLU A 8 -10.24 -15.97 -8.81
C GLU A 8 -8.85 -15.32 -8.73
N SER A 9 -8.72 -14.13 -9.35
CA SER A 9 -7.48 -13.37 -9.30
C SER A 9 -7.42 -12.49 -8.05
N SER A 10 -6.30 -12.59 -7.32
CA SER A 10 -6.02 -11.69 -6.20
C SER A 10 -5.54 -10.34 -6.72
N GLY A 11 -6.33 -9.29 -6.52
CA GLY A 11 -5.92 -7.92 -6.85
C GLY A 11 -4.64 -7.49 -6.11
N LEU A 12 -4.44 -7.99 -4.88
CA LEU A 12 -3.21 -7.76 -4.12
C LEU A 12 -1.99 -8.33 -4.87
N GLN A 13 -2.10 -9.56 -5.38
CA GLN A 13 -0.99 -10.20 -6.09
C GLN A 13 -0.64 -9.45 -7.38
N ALA A 14 -1.65 -8.97 -8.11
CA ALA A 14 -1.42 -8.17 -9.32
C ALA A 14 -0.61 -6.89 -9.04
N TRP A 15 -0.88 -6.21 -7.92
CA TRP A 15 -0.09 -5.05 -7.50
C TRP A 15 1.34 -5.42 -7.10
N VAL A 16 1.52 -6.51 -6.36
CA VAL A 16 2.86 -7.01 -5.98
C VAL A 16 3.69 -7.36 -7.22
N ASP A 17 3.11 -8.09 -8.16
CA ASP A 17 3.74 -8.45 -9.43
C ASP A 17 4.17 -7.21 -10.23
N LEU A 18 3.32 -6.17 -10.27
CA LEU A 18 3.65 -4.90 -10.94
C LEU A 18 4.88 -4.25 -10.30
N ALA A 19 4.91 -4.17 -8.97
CA ALA A 19 6.02 -3.60 -8.22
C ALA A 19 7.32 -4.37 -8.42
N GLU A 20 7.27 -5.71 -8.43
CA GLU A 20 8.45 -6.55 -8.64
C GLU A 20 8.98 -6.45 -10.07
N ARG A 21 8.09 -6.44 -11.07
CA ARG A 21 8.50 -6.42 -12.49
C ARG A 21 9.02 -5.06 -12.95
N HIS A 22 8.48 -3.97 -12.41
CA HIS A 22 8.74 -2.62 -12.90
C HIS A 22 9.42 -1.70 -11.89
N GLY A 23 9.66 -2.18 -10.66
CA GLY A 23 10.29 -1.37 -9.61
C GLY A 23 9.43 -0.18 -9.17
N VAL A 24 8.11 -0.30 -9.25
CA VAL A 24 7.20 0.77 -8.80
C VAL A 24 7.03 0.73 -7.28
N ASP A 25 6.93 1.92 -6.69
CA ASP A 25 6.65 2.07 -5.27
C ASP A 25 5.15 1.98 -4.99
N LEU A 26 4.79 1.11 -4.05
CA LEU A 26 3.41 0.94 -3.58
C LEU A 26 3.26 1.62 -2.21
N VAL A 27 2.65 2.80 -2.19
CA VAL A 27 2.55 3.62 -0.97
C VAL A 27 1.09 3.70 -0.51
N LEU A 28 0.86 3.43 0.77
CA LEU A 28 -0.43 3.60 1.44
C LEU A 28 -0.39 4.87 2.30
N CYS A 29 -1.42 5.72 2.20
CA CYS A 29 -1.55 6.90 3.05
C CYS A 29 -1.76 6.47 4.52
N VAL A 30 -0.90 6.94 5.43
CA VAL A 30 -0.93 6.58 6.87
C VAL A 30 -2.29 6.81 7.51
N SER A 31 -2.91 7.97 7.31
CA SER A 31 -4.19 8.28 7.94
C SER A 31 -5.30 7.32 7.49
N SER A 32 -5.29 6.94 6.20
CA SER A 32 -6.26 5.99 5.65
C SER A 32 -5.94 4.56 6.07
N ALA A 33 -4.66 4.16 6.01
CA ALA A 33 -4.21 2.82 6.36
C ALA A 33 -4.56 2.48 7.81
N LEU A 34 -4.22 3.36 8.76
CA LEU A 34 -4.54 3.19 10.18
C LEU A 34 -6.04 3.10 10.41
N ARG A 35 -6.84 3.95 9.75
CA ARG A 35 -8.31 3.93 9.86
C ARG A 35 -8.91 2.58 9.45
N TYR A 36 -8.31 1.89 8.49
CA TYR A 36 -8.77 0.57 8.02
C TYR A 36 -8.00 -0.60 8.62
N GLY A 37 -7.15 -0.38 9.64
CA GLY A 37 -6.37 -1.43 10.30
C GLY A 37 -5.28 -2.04 9.41
N MET A 38 -4.83 -1.30 8.40
CA MET A 38 -3.68 -1.64 7.56
C MET A 38 -2.41 -1.14 8.25
N LEU A 39 -1.61 -2.08 8.74
CA LEU A 39 -0.43 -1.83 9.58
C LEU A 39 0.78 -2.53 8.96
N ASP A 40 1.90 -1.83 8.88
CA ASP A 40 3.20 -2.47 8.76
C ASP A 40 3.72 -2.83 10.17
N ASN A 41 4.95 -3.34 10.26
CA ASN A 41 5.52 -3.75 11.54
C ASN A 41 5.71 -2.56 12.50
N THR A 42 6.10 -1.39 11.97
CA THR A 42 6.34 -0.17 12.76
C THR A 42 5.03 0.33 13.37
N GLU A 43 3.97 0.40 12.59
CA GLU A 43 2.66 0.86 13.06
C GLU A 43 1.97 -0.19 13.94
N ALA A 44 2.21 -1.48 13.69
CA ALA A 44 1.76 -2.54 14.59
C ALA A 44 2.40 -2.40 15.98
N GLU A 45 3.71 -2.18 16.06
CA GLU A 45 4.42 -1.94 17.31
C GLU A 45 3.93 -0.66 18.00
N ARG A 46 3.87 0.46 17.26
CA ARG A 46 3.43 1.76 17.78
C ARG A 46 2.02 1.73 18.37
N HIS A 47 1.12 0.95 17.77
CA HIS A 47 -0.29 0.88 18.18
C HIS A 47 -0.61 -0.39 18.98
N GLU A 48 0.41 -1.08 19.52
CA GLU A 48 0.27 -2.24 20.40
C GLU A 48 -0.60 -3.35 19.78
N ARG A 49 -0.42 -3.57 18.47
CA ARG A 49 -1.10 -4.62 17.71
C ARG A 49 -0.18 -5.84 17.57
N PRO A 50 -0.75 -7.05 17.57
CA PRO A 50 0.04 -8.27 17.61
C PRO A 50 0.89 -8.49 16.35
N CYS A 51 0.51 -7.92 15.21
CA CYS A 51 1.21 -8.10 13.95
C CYS A 51 0.86 -7.03 12.92
N ALA A 52 1.72 -6.92 11.90
CA ALA A 52 1.42 -6.24 10.65
C ALA A 52 0.29 -6.96 9.89
N SER A 53 -0.47 -6.19 9.11
CA SER A 53 -1.60 -6.67 8.31
C SER A 53 -1.45 -6.39 6.80
N ILE A 54 -0.46 -5.59 6.39
CA ILE A 54 -0.19 -5.32 4.98
C ILE A 54 0.90 -6.24 4.42
N HIS A 55 0.90 -6.39 3.09
CA HIS A 55 1.98 -7.07 2.38
C HIS A 55 3.27 -6.23 2.44
N PRO A 56 4.47 -6.81 2.68
CA PRO A 56 5.73 -6.08 2.89
C PRO A 56 6.22 -5.28 1.67
N ARG A 57 5.60 -5.48 0.50
CA ARG A 57 5.87 -4.65 -0.69
C ARG A 57 5.22 -3.26 -0.61
N PHE A 58 4.25 -3.08 0.27
CA PHE A 58 3.62 -1.78 0.50
C PHE A 58 4.31 -1.05 1.65
N THR A 59 4.44 0.26 1.50
CA THR A 59 4.99 1.15 2.54
C THR A 59 3.89 2.09 3.03
N ILE A 60 3.80 2.29 4.34
CA ILE A 60 2.90 3.31 4.90
C ILE A 60 3.66 4.66 4.96
N SER A 61 3.06 5.71 4.40
CA SER A 61 3.66 7.04 4.44
C SER A 61 2.65 8.19 4.50
N GLY A 62 3.13 9.39 4.82
CA GLY A 62 2.34 10.61 4.92
C GLY A 62 2.00 11.24 3.56
N LEU A 63 1.08 12.21 3.59
CA LEU A 63 0.65 12.96 2.40
C LEU A 63 1.82 13.64 1.66
N GLY A 64 2.89 14.00 2.36
CA GLY A 64 4.10 14.59 1.77
C GLY A 64 4.67 13.76 0.62
N GLN A 65 4.65 12.43 0.69
CA GLN A 65 5.13 11.58 -0.40
C GLN A 65 4.31 11.72 -1.69
N LEU A 66 2.99 11.91 -1.58
CA LEU A 66 2.16 12.18 -2.75
C LEU A 66 2.49 13.56 -3.35
N VAL A 67 2.71 14.56 -2.49
CA VAL A 67 3.10 15.91 -2.91
C VAL A 67 4.44 15.87 -3.63
N ASP A 68 5.44 15.21 -3.06
CA ASP A 68 6.78 15.07 -3.63
C ASP A 68 6.72 14.33 -4.98
N ALA A 69 6.03 13.18 -5.03
CA ALA A 69 5.87 12.42 -6.26
C ALA A 69 5.15 13.21 -7.36
N THR A 70 4.15 14.02 -6.99
CA THR A 70 3.43 14.90 -7.93
C THR A 70 4.34 16.02 -8.43
N ALA A 71 5.19 16.58 -7.58
CA ALA A 71 6.12 17.64 -7.95
C ALA A 71 7.24 17.15 -8.88
N THR A 72 7.66 15.89 -8.76
CA THR A 72 8.74 15.31 -9.58
C THR A 72 8.25 14.54 -10.81
N SER A 73 6.94 14.34 -10.97
CA SER A 73 6.37 13.62 -12.10
C SER A 73 5.87 14.57 -13.18
N ASP A 74 6.05 14.20 -14.45
CA ASP A 74 5.48 14.95 -15.57
C ASP A 74 3.94 14.94 -15.57
N ARG A 75 3.34 13.86 -15.05
CA ARG A 75 1.89 13.61 -15.10
C ARG A 75 1.42 12.98 -13.80
N LEU A 76 0.21 13.36 -13.38
CA LEU A 76 -0.55 12.71 -12.32
C LEU A 76 -1.79 12.07 -12.96
N VAL A 77 -1.98 10.76 -12.76
CA VAL A 77 -3.16 10.03 -13.20
C VAL A 77 -3.89 9.51 -11.97
N THR A 78 -5.12 9.96 -11.79
CA THR A 78 -5.98 9.55 -10.67
C THR A 78 -7.03 8.56 -11.18
N PHE A 79 -7.16 7.44 -10.49
CA PHE A 79 -8.20 6.44 -10.74
C PHE A 79 -9.21 6.50 -9.59
N GLY A 80 -10.49 6.62 -9.92
CA GLY A 80 -11.56 6.71 -8.93
C GLY A 80 -11.83 8.13 -8.44
N GLY A 81 -13.11 8.48 -8.45
CA GLY A 81 -13.72 9.74 -7.99
C GLY A 81 -15.21 9.49 -7.83
#